data_AF-A0A2V6PLM1-F1
#
_entry.id   AF-A0A2V6PLM1-F1
#
_cell.length_a   1.000
_cell.length_b   1.000
_cell.length_c   1.000
_cell.angle_alpha   90.00
_cell.angle_beta   90.00
_cell.angle_gamma   90.00
#
_symmetry.space_group_name_H-M   'P 1'
#
loop_
_entity.id
_entity.type
_entity.pdbx_description
1 polymer ?
#
loop_
_entity_poly.entity_id
_entity_poly.type
_entity_poly.pdbx_seq_one_letter_code
_entity_poly.pdbx_strand_id
1 'polypeptide(L)'
;MKNSKPSRRTISIPTSDTLLARAFNQSGYLSFLTVGGKENRAWPIRAGTTAWEAAGTIHTDIQKGFIRAEVIGFADLIAAGGETQAKRAGKQRLELKTYVMQDYDVVNFRFNK
;
A
#
# COMPACT_ATOMS: atom_id res chain seq x y z
N MET A 1 40.29 -27.50 33.93
CA MET A 1 39.93 -27.29 32.51
C MET A 1 38.45 -27.63 32.35
N LYS A 2 37.55 -26.62 32.25
CA LYS A 2 36.11 -26.84 32.01
C LYS A 2 35.80 -26.42 30.58
N ASN A 3 35.54 -27.38 29.70
CA ASN A 3 35.18 -27.14 28.31
C ASN A 3 33.75 -26.58 28.24
N SER A 4 33.64 -25.26 28.07
CA SER A 4 32.37 -24.60 27.77
C SER A 4 31.99 -24.88 26.32
N LYS A 5 30.98 -25.74 26.09
CA LYS A 5 30.38 -25.92 24.76
C LYS A 5 29.83 -24.58 24.27
N PRO A 6 30.02 -24.20 22.99
CA PRO A 6 29.44 -22.98 22.45
C PRO A 6 27.93 -23.12 22.39
N SER A 7 27.22 -22.22 23.07
CA SER A 7 25.76 -22.08 22.99
C SER A 7 25.38 -21.76 21.54
N ARG A 8 24.85 -22.76 20.81
CA ARG A 8 24.25 -22.53 19.47
C ARG A 8 23.12 -21.54 19.65
N ARG A 9 23.29 -20.31 19.16
CA ARG A 9 22.17 -19.38 19.01
C ARG A 9 21.22 -19.99 17.99
N THR A 10 20.05 -20.42 18.44
CA THR A 10 18.95 -20.77 17.54
C THR A 10 18.57 -19.50 16.78
N ILE A 11 18.92 -19.43 15.50
CA ILE A 11 18.46 -18.35 14.62
C ILE A 11 17.00 -18.66 14.33
N SER A 12 16.08 -17.86 14.90
CA SER A 12 14.67 -17.90 14.53
C SER A 12 14.54 -17.44 13.08
N ILE A 13 14.39 -18.39 12.15
CA ILE A 13 14.22 -18.07 10.74
C ILE A 13 12.81 -17.49 10.56
N PRO A 14 12.66 -16.28 9.99
CA PRO A 14 11.35 -15.74 9.66
C PRO A 14 10.60 -16.70 8.73
N THR A 15 9.30 -16.88 8.93
CA THR A 15 8.43 -17.63 8.00
C THR A 15 8.59 -17.06 6.59
N SER A 16 8.50 -17.90 5.56
CA SER A 16 8.65 -17.51 4.15
C SER A 16 7.90 -16.21 3.80
N ASP A 17 6.67 -16.05 4.28
CA ASP A 17 5.86 -14.85 4.04
C ASP A 17 6.47 -13.59 4.66
N THR A 18 6.98 -13.69 5.89
CA THR A 18 7.63 -12.57 6.57
C THR A 18 8.98 -12.20 5.92
N LEU A 19 9.68 -13.19 5.35
CA LEU A 19 10.90 -12.95 4.59
C LEU A 19 10.59 -12.26 3.26
N LEU A 20 9.56 -12.72 2.54
CA LEU A 20 9.13 -12.14 1.27
C LEU A 20 8.64 -10.70 1.46
N ALA A 21 7.83 -10.42 2.48
CA ALA A 21 7.37 -9.07 2.79
C ALA A 21 8.54 -8.13 3.11
N ARG A 22 9.52 -8.61 3.89
CA ARG A 22 10.74 -7.83 4.20
C ARG A 22 11.56 -7.56 2.95
N ALA A 23 11.79 -8.57 2.11
CA ALA A 23 12.53 -8.42 0.87
C ALA A 23 11.84 -7.45 -0.10
N PHE A 24 10.51 -7.52 -0.21
CA PHE A 24 9.70 -6.60 -1.01
C PHE A 24 9.90 -5.15 -0.53
N ASN A 25 9.73 -4.89 0.76
CA ASN A 25 9.90 -3.55 1.33
C ASN A 25 11.36 -3.05 1.18
N GLN A 26 12.35 -3.91 1.42
CA GLN A 26 13.76 -3.55 1.25
C GLN A 26 14.15 -3.27 -0.21
N SER A 27 13.45 -3.87 -1.17
CA SER A 27 13.68 -3.62 -2.60
C SER A 27 13.13 -2.27 -3.08
N GLY A 28 12.53 -1.47 -2.18
CA GLY A 28 12.01 -0.14 -2.48
C GLY A 28 10.63 -0.17 -3.13
N TYR A 29 9.89 -1.26 -2.98
CA TYR A 29 8.50 -1.35 -3.39
C TYR A 29 7.56 -1.13 -2.22
N LEU A 30 6.40 -0.56 -2.54
CA LEU A 30 5.23 -0.47 -1.66
C LEU A 30 3.98 -0.86 -2.47
N SER A 31 2.85 -1.08 -1.81
CA SER A 31 1.60 -1.39 -2.51
C SER A 31 0.46 -0.50 -2.10
N PHE A 32 -0.19 0.15 -3.06
CA PHE A 32 -1.49 0.77 -2.81
C PHE A 32 -2.62 -0.24 -3.04
N LEU A 33 -3.80 0.05 -2.50
CA LEU A 33 -4.95 -0.84 -2.51
C LEU A 33 -6.13 -0.19 -3.23
N THR A 34 -6.82 -0.95 -4.07
CA THR A 34 -8.15 -0.58 -4.58
C THR A 34 -9.18 -1.45 -3.89
N VAL A 35 -10.19 -0.83 -3.27
CA VAL A 35 -11.29 -1.52 -2.57
C VAL A 35 -12.65 -0.97 -3.00
N GLY A 36 -13.72 -1.72 -2.75
CA GLY A 36 -15.10 -1.24 -2.95
C GLY A 36 -15.67 -1.42 -4.36
N GLY A 37 -14.90 -2.01 -5.28
CA GLY A 37 -15.35 -2.46 -6.60
C GLY A 37 -15.78 -3.93 -6.61
N LYS A 38 -15.81 -4.54 -7.81
CA LYS A 38 -16.02 -6.00 -7.95
C LYS A 38 -14.87 -6.81 -7.33
N GLU A 39 -13.67 -6.25 -7.30
CA GLU A 39 -12.47 -6.89 -6.78
C GLU A 39 -11.67 -5.92 -5.91
N ASN A 40 -11.08 -6.48 -4.85
CA ASN A 40 -10.06 -5.79 -4.06
C ASN A 40 -8.69 -6.24 -4.58
N ARG A 41 -7.76 -5.29 -4.78
CA ARG A 41 -6.44 -5.60 -5.34
C ARG A 41 -5.35 -4.73 -4.71
N ALA A 42 -4.18 -5.33 -4.53
CA ALA A 42 -2.94 -4.63 -4.20
C ALA A 42 -2.11 -4.40 -5.46
N TRP A 43 -1.61 -3.18 -5.63
CA TRP A 43 -0.86 -2.74 -6.79
C TRP A 43 0.57 -2.37 -6.37
N PRO A 44 1.58 -3.18 -6.72
CA PRO A 44 2.96 -2.91 -6.36
C PRO A 44 3.50 -1.74 -7.20
N ILE A 45 4.06 -0.74 -6.53
CA ILE A 45 4.71 0.44 -7.12
C ILE A 45 6.04 0.71 -6.41
N ARG A 46 6.89 1.55 -7.00
CA ARG A 46 8.14 1.96 -6.35
C ARG A 46 7.85 3.05 -5.32
N ALA A 47 8.64 3.09 -4.26
CA ALA A 47 8.63 4.22 -3.34
C ALA A 47 8.91 5.52 -4.11
N GLY A 48 8.15 6.58 -3.80
CA GLY A 48 8.23 7.85 -4.52
C GLY A 48 7.29 7.98 -5.72
N THR A 49 6.63 6.90 -6.14
CA THR A 49 5.62 6.96 -7.22
C THR A 49 4.46 7.88 -6.83
N THR A 50 4.12 8.80 -7.74
CA THR A 50 3.03 9.77 -7.55
C THR A 50 1.65 9.16 -7.80
N ALA A 51 0.59 9.81 -7.33
CA ALA A 51 -0.79 9.40 -7.56
C ALA A 51 -1.13 9.30 -9.06
N TRP A 52 -0.56 10.20 -9.88
CA TRP A 52 -0.74 10.17 -11.33
C TRP A 52 -0.10 8.94 -11.98
N GLU A 53 1.13 8.60 -11.57
CA GLU A 53 1.83 7.41 -12.07
C GLU A 53 1.20 6.10 -11.56
N ALA A 54 0.75 6.09 -10.30
CA ALA A 54 0.05 4.96 -9.70
C ALA A 54 -1.25 4.64 -10.43
N ALA A 55 -2.02 5.66 -10.84
CA ALA A 55 -3.18 5.49 -11.69
C ALA A 55 -2.84 4.78 -13.03
N GLY A 56 -1.66 5.07 -13.59
CA GLY A 56 -1.18 4.43 -14.82
C GLY A 56 -0.85 2.94 -14.67
N THR A 57 -0.56 2.49 -13.45
CA THR A 57 -0.33 1.08 -13.15
C THR A 57 -1.62 0.27 -13.28
N ILE A 58 -2.78 0.91 -13.04
CA ILE A 58 -4.09 0.29 -13.26
C ILE A 58 -4.43 0.28 -14.76
N HIS A 59 -4.36 1.46 -15.40
CA HIS A 59 -4.57 1.61 -16.84
C HIS A 59 -4.10 2.98 -17.33
N THR A 60 -3.59 3.04 -18.56
CA THR A 60 -3.06 4.28 -19.16
C THR A 60 -4.12 5.37 -19.35
N ASP A 61 -5.38 5.00 -19.61
CA ASP A 61 -6.49 5.96 -19.72
C ASP A 61 -6.82 6.64 -18.38
N ILE A 62 -6.71 5.91 -17.25
CA ILE A 62 -6.95 6.49 -15.92
C ILE A 62 -5.88 7.53 -15.62
N GLN A 63 -4.63 7.27 -16.00
CA GLN A 63 -3.54 8.23 -15.88
C GLN A 63 -3.78 9.47 -16.75
N LYS A 64 -4.11 9.30 -18.03
CA LYS A 64 -4.37 10.43 -18.94
C LYS A 64 -5.56 11.28 -18.48
N GLY A 65 -6.64 10.63 -18.07
CA GLY A 65 -7.86 11.26 -17.60
C GLY A 65 -7.84 11.72 -16.15
N PHE A 66 -6.73 11.54 -15.41
CA PHE A 66 -6.66 11.75 -13.96
C PHE A 66 -7.17 13.15 -13.55
N ILE A 67 -8.12 13.15 -12.62
CA ILE A 67 -8.65 14.35 -11.97
C ILE A 67 -8.05 14.45 -10.56
N ARG A 68 -8.24 13.41 -9.74
CA ARG A 68 -7.77 13.35 -8.34
C ARG A 68 -7.75 11.91 -7.82
N ALA A 69 -7.03 11.70 -6.73
CA ALA A 69 -7.04 10.46 -5.96
C ALA A 69 -7.85 10.64 -4.67
N GLU A 70 -8.80 9.76 -4.41
CA GLU A 70 -9.53 9.70 -3.15
C GLU A 70 -8.83 8.66 -2.27
N VAL A 71 -8.12 9.12 -1.23
CA VAL A 71 -7.19 8.26 -0.46
C VAL A 71 -7.68 8.12 0.99
N ILE A 72 -7.69 6.89 1.50
CA ILE A 72 -7.88 6.56 2.90
C ILE A 72 -6.66 5.74 3.34
N GLY A 73 -6.04 6.10 4.46
CA GLY A 73 -4.96 5.28 5.02
C GLY A 73 -5.50 3.94 5.53
N PHE A 74 -4.76 2.85 5.34
CA PHE A 74 -5.20 1.52 5.77
C PHE A 74 -5.55 1.45 7.26
N ALA A 75 -4.77 2.10 8.13
CA ALA A 75 -5.05 2.15 9.56
C ALA A 75 -6.40 2.82 9.86
N ASP A 76 -6.73 3.92 9.17
CA ASP A 76 -8.02 4.61 9.31
C ASP A 76 -9.17 3.76 8.76
N LEU A 77 -8.96 3.04 7.65
CA LEU A 77 -9.94 2.11 7.09
C LEU A 77 -10.34 1.04 8.11
N ILE A 78 -9.34 0.40 8.73
CA ILE A 78 -9.55 -0.64 9.72
C ILE A 78 -10.20 -0.08 10.99
N ALA A 79 -9.71 1.05 11.49
CA ALA A 79 -10.25 1.69 12.69
C ALA A 79 -11.72 2.11 12.52
N ALA A 80 -12.11 2.56 11.32
CA ALA A 80 -13.49 2.91 11.02
C ALA A 80 -14.40 1.70 10.75
N GLY A 81 -13.84 0.51 10.52
CA GLY A 81 -14.61 -0.69 10.19
C GLY A 81 -15.05 -0.77 8.72
N GLY A 82 -14.35 -0.08 7.81
CA GLY A 82 -14.61 -0.14 6.38
C GLY A 82 -14.63 1.22 5.68
N GLU A 83 -14.71 1.18 4.36
CA GLU A 83 -14.62 2.37 3.49
C GLU A 83 -15.77 3.36 3.75
N THR A 84 -17.01 2.87 3.82
CA THR A 84 -18.19 3.72 4.04
C THR A 84 -18.10 4.48 5.36
N GLN A 85 -17.71 3.79 6.43
CA GLN A 85 -17.55 4.38 7.76
C GLN A 85 -16.38 5.38 7.78
N ALA A 86 -15.25 5.04 7.15
CA ALA A 86 -14.09 5.93 7.05
C ALA A 86 -14.44 7.23 6.31
N LYS A 87 -15.22 7.16 5.23
CA LYS A 87 -15.72 8.34 4.51
C LYS A 87 -16.62 9.21 5.40
N ARG A 88 -17.56 8.59 6.12
CA ARG A 88 -18.45 9.32 7.07
C ARG A 88 -17.69 9.96 8.21
N ALA A 89 -16.59 9.35 8.65
CA ALA A 89 -15.69 9.87 9.66
C ALA A 89 -14.70 10.94 9.13
N GLY A 90 -14.81 11.34 7.87
CA GLY A 90 -13.95 12.37 7.27
C GLY A 90 -12.50 11.94 7.06
N LYS A 91 -12.22 10.62 7.01
CA LYS A 91 -10.86 10.07 6.83
C LYS A 91 -10.41 10.04 5.37
N GLN A 92 -11.31 10.27 4.42
CA GLN A 92 -10.97 10.33 3.00
C GLN A 92 -10.35 11.69 2.66
N ARG A 93 -9.12 11.65 2.16
CA ARG A 93 -8.40 12.80 1.62
C ARG A 93 -8.57 12.88 0.11
N LEU A 94 -8.50 14.10 -0.42
CA LEU A 94 -8.48 14.35 -1.86
C LEU A 94 -7.06 14.79 -2.23
N GLU A 95 -6.36 13.93 -2.96
CA GLU A 95 -4.98 14.12 -3.33
C GLU A 95 -4.84 14.45 -4.82
N LEU A 96 -3.86 15.30 -5.14
CA LEU A 96 -3.58 15.74 -6.50
C LEU A 96 -2.53 14.85 -7.17
N LYS A 97 -2.24 15.15 -8.45
CA LYS A 97 -1.30 14.40 -9.29
C LYS A 97 0.07 14.17 -8.64
N THR A 98 0.55 15.12 -7.86
CA THR A 98 1.89 15.13 -7.25
C THR A 98 1.97 14.44 -5.89
N TYR A 99 0.85 13.99 -5.32
CA TYR A 99 0.87 13.26 -4.06
C TYR A 99 1.72 12.00 -4.22
N VAL A 100 2.65 11.78 -3.30
CA VAL A 100 3.49 10.58 -3.26
C VAL A 100 2.73 9.50 -2.51
N MET A 101 2.44 8.40 -3.20
CA MET A 101 1.68 7.28 -2.63
C MET A 101 2.40 6.71 -1.41
N GLN A 102 1.62 6.41 -0.38
CA GLN A 102 2.10 5.73 0.82
C GLN A 102 1.74 4.25 0.80
N ASP A 103 2.51 3.45 1.53
CA ASP A 103 2.25 2.01 1.61
C ASP A 103 0.86 1.77 2.21
N TYR A 104 0.12 0.86 1.57
CA TYR A 104 -1.26 0.52 1.87
C TYR A 104 -2.27 1.66 1.74
N ASP A 105 -1.96 2.74 1.02
CA ASP A 105 -2.98 3.74 0.67
C ASP A 105 -4.14 3.08 -0.07
N VAL A 106 -5.34 3.24 0.48
CA VAL A 106 -6.58 2.74 -0.12
C VAL A 106 -7.11 3.85 -1.00
N VAL A 107 -7.05 3.64 -2.32
CA VAL A 107 -7.27 4.71 -3.29
C VAL A 107 -8.36 4.38 -4.30
N ASN A 108 -9.17 5.39 -4.59
CA ASN A 108 -10.07 5.44 -5.72
C ASN A 108 -9.68 6.61 -6.63
N PHE A 109 -9.27 6.32 -7.87
CA PHE A 109 -8.89 7.35 -8.83
C PHE A 109 -10.11 7.88 -9.57
N ARG A 110 -10.32 9.19 -9.50
CA ARG A 110 -11.32 9.90 -10.31
C ARG A 110 -10.64 10.34 -11.60
N PHE A 111 -11.24 10.00 -12.74
CA PHE A 111 -10.73 10.34 -14.06
C PHE A 111 -11.88 10.69 -15.00
N ASN A 112 -11.59 11.48 -16.03
CA ASN A 112 -12.50 11.69 -17.14
C ASN A 112 -12.24 10.65 -18.23
N LYS A 113 -13.30 10.17 -18.86
CA LYS A 113 -13.23 9.20 -19.95
C LYS A 113 -13.14 9.90 -21.31
#